data_AF-A0A4Y2QF57-F1
#
_entry.id   AF-A0A4Y2QF57-F1
#
_cell.length_a   1.000
_cell.length_b   1.000
_cell.length_c   1.000
_cell.angle_alpha   90.00
_cell.angle_beta   90.00
_cell.angle_gamma   90.00
#
_symmetry.space_group_name_H-M   'P 1'
#
loop_
_entity.id
_entity.type
_entity.pdbx_description
1 polymer ?
#
loop_
_entity_poly.entity_id
_entity_poly.type
_entity_poly.pdbx_seq_one_letter_code
_entity_poly.pdbx_strand_id
1 'polypeptide(L)'
;MKINNDELFDEVVLAKEYLQSNWEQWKQEDTTRDVIISSEEKWLRLVGHFKENHIAAPNLIKIFEYAFCLPGTSASVERVFSLMNNA
;
A
#
# COMPACT_ATOMS: atom_id res chain seq x y z
N MET A 1 -5.55 0.21 18.36
CA MET A 1 -5.69 -0.93 17.42
C MET A 1 -4.82 -2.06 17.94
N LYS A 2 -5.39 -3.24 18.22
CA LYS A 2 -4.60 -4.40 18.66
C LYS A 2 -4.21 -5.21 17.41
N ILE A 3 -2.90 -5.42 17.25
CA ILE A 3 -2.30 -6.22 16.17
C ILE A 3 -1.73 -7.47 16.83
N ASN A 4 -2.01 -8.65 16.26
CA ASN A 4 -1.33 -9.87 16.67
C ASN A 4 -0.02 -9.98 15.89
N ASN A 5 1.12 -10.00 16.59
CA ASN A 5 2.44 -10.02 15.95
C ASN A 5 2.74 -11.35 15.26
N ASP A 6 2.25 -12.47 15.79
CA ASP A 6 2.51 -13.79 15.21
C ASP A 6 1.76 -13.92 13.88
N GLU A 7 0.47 -13.59 13.87
CA GLU A 7 -0.34 -13.53 12.65
C GLU A 7 0.20 -12.49 11.66
N LEU A 8 0.63 -11.32 12.14
CA LEU A 8 1.24 -10.30 11.28
C LEU A 8 2.50 -10.83 10.59
N PHE A 9 3.33 -11.61 11.28
CA PHE A 9 4.53 -12.17 10.68
C PHE A 9 4.19 -13.06 9.49
N ASP A 10 3.21 -13.95 9.64
CA ASP A 10 2.74 -14.81 8.56
C ASP A 10 2.18 -13.99 7.39
N GLU A 11 1.35 -12.98 7.67
CA GLU A 11 0.79 -12.06 6.67
C GLU A 11 1.88 -11.30 5.90
N VAL A 12 2.94 -10.84 6.60
CA VAL A 12 4.08 -10.14 5.99
C VAL A 12 4.93 -11.09 5.15
N VAL A 13 5.13 -12.33 5.59
CA VAL A 13 5.84 -13.35 4.80
C VAL A 13 5.13 -13.61 3.49
N LEU A 14 3.80 -13.82 3.53
CA LEU A 14 2.99 -14.01 2.32
C LEU A 14 3.07 -12.81 1.36
N ALA A 15 2.98 -11.59 1.91
CA ALA A 15 3.10 -10.38 1.10
C ALA A 15 4.48 -10.28 0.44
N LYS A 16 5.54 -10.59 1.20
CA LYS A 16 6.91 -10.57 0.71
C LYS A 16 7.15 -11.61 -0.37
N GLU A 17 6.67 -12.83 -0.19
CA GLU A 17 6.76 -13.90 -1.20
C GLU A 17 6.10 -13.47 -2.50
N TYR A 18 4.88 -12.94 -2.44
CA TYR A 18 4.19 -12.42 -3.63
C TYR A 18 5.01 -11.34 -4.34
N LEU A 19 5.51 -10.34 -3.62
CA LEU A 19 6.30 -9.24 -4.19
C LEU A 19 7.59 -9.76 -4.83
N GLN A 20 8.27 -10.71 -4.20
CA GLN A 20 9.51 -11.29 -4.71
C GLN A 20 9.27 -12.15 -5.95
N SER A 21 8.23 -12.98 -5.96
CA SER A 21 7.88 -13.82 -7.11
C SER A 21 7.50 -13.02 -8.35
N ASN A 22 6.87 -11.85 -8.17
CA ASN A 22 6.43 -10.99 -9.28
C ASN A 22 7.49 -9.96 -9.72
N TRP A 23 8.61 -9.83 -8.99
CA TRP A 23 9.61 -8.78 -9.21
C TRP A 23 10.20 -8.78 -10.63
N GLU A 24 10.65 -9.94 -11.10
CA GLU A 24 11.27 -10.06 -12.43
C GLU A 24 10.27 -9.80 -13.55
N GLN A 25 9.02 -10.23 -13.37
CA GLN A 25 7.95 -9.95 -14.33
C GLN A 25 7.68 -8.45 -14.42
N TRP A 26 7.57 -7.76 -13.29
CA TRP A 26 7.34 -6.30 -13.26
C TRP A 26 8.49 -5.53 -13.89
N LYS A 27 9.74 -5.98 -13.70
CA LYS A 27 10.90 -5.37 -14.34
C LYS A 27 10.88 -5.50 -15.87
N GLN A 28 10.37 -6.63 -16.38
CA GLN A 28 10.17 -6.81 -17.82
C GLN A 28 9.00 -5.96 -18.34
N GLU A 29 7.91 -5.84 -17.58
CA GLU A 29 6.78 -4.95 -17.90
C GLU A 29 7.23 -3.48 -17.98
N ASP A 30 8.06 -3.02 -17.05
CA ASP A 30 8.64 -1.66 -17.05
C ASP A 30 9.40 -1.38 -18.36
N THR A 31 10.13 -2.38 -18.86
CA THR A 31 10.96 -2.26 -20.07
C THR A 31 10.14 -2.33 -21.36
N THR A 32 9.04 -3.08 -21.36
CA THR A 32 8.23 -3.32 -22.57
C THR A 32 7.14 -2.28 -22.78
N ARG A 33 6.63 -1.65 -21.71
CA ARG A 33 5.57 -0.64 -21.80
C ARG A 33 6.08 0.80 -21.80
N ASP A 34 7.38 1.01 -21.63
CA ASP A 34 8.00 2.34 -21.47
C ASP A 34 7.33 3.17 -20.35
N VAL A 35 6.69 2.48 -19.40
CA VAL A 35 5.99 3.02 -18.25
C VAL A 35 6.45 2.25 -17.03
N ILE A 36 7.09 2.95 -16.09
CA ILE A 36 7.50 2.39 -14.81
C ILE A 36 6.24 2.09 -13.99
N ILE A 37 6.06 0.85 -13.57
CA ILE A 37 5.02 0.46 -12.62
C ILE A 37 5.28 1.19 -11.31
N SER A 38 4.37 2.09 -10.97
CA SER A 38 4.46 2.91 -9.77
C SER A 38 4.37 2.05 -8.50
N SER A 39 4.79 2.60 -7.37
CA SER A 39 4.71 1.88 -6.09
C SER A 39 3.25 1.64 -5.69
N GLU A 40 2.36 2.59 -5.98
CA GLU A 40 0.91 2.47 -5.75
C GLU A 40 0.32 1.28 -6.52
N GLU A 41 0.70 1.13 -7.79
CA GLU A 41 0.24 0.02 -8.64
C GLU A 41 0.72 -1.34 -8.10
N LYS A 42 1.96 -1.43 -7.60
CA LYS A 42 2.48 -2.66 -6.97
C LYS A 42 1.69 -3.03 -5.72
N TRP A 43 1.34 -2.06 -4.88
CA TRP A 43 0.49 -2.27 -3.71
C TRP A 43 -0.93 -2.67 -4.08
N LEU A 44 -1.52 -2.04 -5.11
CA LEU A 44 -2.84 -2.40 -5.63
C LEU A 44 -2.89 -3.85 -6.11
N ARG A 45 -1.87 -4.31 -6.85
CA ARG A 45 -1.76 -5.69 -7.32
C ARG A 45 -1.65 -6.68 -6.17
N LEU A 46 -0.86 -6.38 -5.14
CA LEU A 46 -0.76 -7.22 -3.93
C LEU A 46 -2.12 -7.36 -3.22
N VAL A 47 -2.80 -6.23 -2.95
CA VAL A 47 -4.10 -6.25 -2.26
C VAL A 47 -5.16 -6.94 -3.11
N GLY A 48 -5.11 -6.75 -4.43
CA GLY A 48 -5.95 -7.47 -5.40
C GLY A 48 -5.74 -8.98 -5.33
N HIS A 49 -4.48 -9.43 -5.32
CA HIS A 49 -4.13 -10.84 -5.19
C HIS A 49 -4.67 -11.46 -3.90
N PHE A 50 -4.53 -10.77 -2.76
CA PHE A 50 -5.07 -11.26 -1.49
C PHE A 50 -6.60 -11.40 -1.53
N LYS A 51 -7.28 -10.43 -2.15
CA LYS A 51 -8.73 -10.46 -2.33
C LYS A 51 -9.18 -11.62 -3.23
N GLU A 52 -8.53 -11.79 -4.38
CA GLU A 52 -8.87 -12.82 -5.38
C GLU A 52 -8.63 -14.25 -4.87
N ASN A 53 -7.59 -14.43 -4.07
CA ASN A 53 -7.20 -15.74 -3.53
C ASN A 53 -7.74 -16.00 -2.12
N HIS A 54 -8.63 -15.13 -1.62
CA HIS A 54 -9.22 -15.23 -0.28
C HIS A 54 -8.19 -15.33 0.86
N ILE A 55 -7.04 -14.66 0.70
CA ILE A 55 -5.99 -14.59 1.71
C ILE A 55 -6.38 -13.53 2.73
N ALA A 56 -6.65 -13.96 3.97
CA ALA A 56 -6.96 -13.06 5.06
C ALA A 56 -5.67 -12.42 5.59
N ALA A 57 -5.55 -11.10 5.46
CA ALA A 57 -4.45 -10.32 6.03
C ALA A 57 -4.95 -9.14 6.91
N PRO A 58 -5.76 -9.41 7.96
CA PRO A 58 -6.39 -8.36 8.75
C PRO A 58 -5.41 -7.50 9.56
N ASN A 59 -4.22 -8.01 9.91
CA ASN A 59 -3.22 -7.25 10.65
C ASN A 59 -2.44 -6.30 9.73
N LEU A 60 -2.14 -6.75 8.51
CA LEU A 60 -1.48 -5.96 7.47
C LEU A 60 -2.40 -4.86 6.93
N ILE A 61 -3.68 -5.17 6.68
CA ILE A 61 -4.67 -4.18 6.23
C ILE A 61 -4.79 -3.03 7.23
N LYS A 62 -4.88 -3.35 8.53
CA LYS A 62 -4.88 -2.36 9.61
C LYS A 62 -3.68 -1.41 9.56
N ILE A 63 -2.49 -1.92 9.23
CA ILE A 63 -1.28 -1.09 9.07
C ILE A 63 -1.40 -0.20 7.84
N PHE A 64 -1.89 -0.73 6.71
CA PHE A 64 -2.10 0.06 5.50
C PHE A 64 -3.15 1.15 5.66
N GLU A 65 -4.28 0.86 6.32
CA GLU A 65 -5.29 1.86 6.65
C GLU A 65 -4.70 3.01 7.46
N TYR A 66 -3.88 2.68 8.47
CA TYR A 66 -3.17 3.68 9.25
C TYR A 66 -2.12 4.46 8.45
N ALA A 67 -1.34 3.79 7.61
CA ALA A 67 -0.29 4.45 6.82
C ALA A 67 -0.87 5.37 5.75
N PHE A 68 -1.96 4.94 5.08
CA PHE A 68 -2.59 5.69 3.99
C PHE A 68 -3.51 6.82 4.47
N CYS A 69 -3.93 6.83 5.74
CA CYS A 69 -4.64 7.99 6.29
C CYS A 69 -3.70 9.15 6.67
N LEU A 70 -2.37 8.95 6.62
CA LEU A 70 -1.41 10.01 6.91
C LEU A 70 -1.24 10.91 5.69
N PRO A 71 -1.52 12.22 5.81
CA PRO A 71 -1.34 13.14 4.70
C PRO A 71 0.15 13.26 4.36
N GLY A 72 0.49 13.18 3.08
CA GLY A 72 1.88 13.32 2.62
C GLY A 72 2.44 14.74 2.77
N THR A 73 1.59 15.73 3.02
CA THR A 73 1.97 17.14 3.22
C THR A 73 1.03 17.86 4.18
N SER A 74 1.44 19.01 4.70
CA SER A 74 0.59 19.92 5.48
C SER A 74 -0.41 20.72 4.63
N ALA A 75 -0.41 20.60 3.30
CA ALA A 75 -1.18 21.44 2.39
C ALA A 75 -2.69 21.41 2.66
N SER A 76 -3.24 20.26 3.05
CA SER A 76 -4.65 20.11 3.42
C SER A 76 -5.01 20.99 4.63
N VAL A 77 -4.11 21.05 5.61
CA VAL A 77 -4.26 21.85 6.83
C VAL A 77 -4.01 23.33 6.55
N GLU A 78 -2.98 23.65 5.76
CA GLU A 78 -2.67 25.01 5.32
C GLU A 78 -3.83 25.65 4.56
N ARG A 79 -4.50 24.88 3.68
CA ARG A 79 -5.70 25.34 2.97
C ARG A 79 -6.82 25.75 3.93
N VAL A 80 -7.04 24.99 5.00
CA VAL A 80 -8.03 25.33 6.03
C VAL A 80 -7.63 26.63 6.74
N PHE A 81 -6.36 26.77 7.13
CA PHE A 81 -5.88 28.01 7.76
C PHE A 81 -5.97 29.23 6.85
N SER A 82 -5.65 29.10 5.55
CA SER A 82 -5.82 30.20 4.60
C SER A 82 -7.27 30.62 4.45
N LEU A 83 -8.21 29.67 4.43
CA LEU A 83 -9.64 29.97 4.39
C LEU A 83 -10.11 30.69 5.67
N MET A 84 -9.58 30.30 6.82
CA MET A 84 -9.91 30.95 8.10
C MET A 84 -9.34 32.37 8.22
N ASN A 85 -8.13 32.61 7.71
CA ASN A 85 -7.46 33.92 7.80
C ASN A 85 -7.92 34.91 6.73
N ASN A 86 -8.57 34.44 5.66
CA ASN A 86 -9.16 35.30 4.62
C ASN A 86 -10.65 35.62 4.90
N ALA A 87 -11.16 35.27 6.08
CA ALA A 87 -12.48 35.68 6.60
C ALA A 87 -12.32 36.95 7.46
#